data_AF-A0A6M4WF11-F1
#
_entry.id   AF-A0A6M4WF11-F1
#
_cell.length_a   1.000
_cell.length_b   1.000
_cell.length_c   1.000
_cell.angle_alpha   90.00
_cell.angle_beta   90.00
_cell.angle_gamma   90.00
#
_symmetry.space_group_name_H-M   'P 1'
#
loop_
_entity.id
_entity.type
_entity.pdbx_description
1 polymer ?
#
loop_
_entity_poly.entity_id
_entity_poly.type
_entity_poly.pdbx_seq_one_letter_code
_entity_poly.pdbx_strand_id
1 'polypeptide(L)'
;MTATDRPAARVVRDRRTDVFAHPRNTLLLFLLLFIAVCVYMETAVGYAEQQFPGGSDERVIPNTHIPYAVAYGVWWLVLFGTEMSWRVVRNRGRRPLDLVRHPLAAQRIDALASEVGLKRRPRVFLVPRIGDQAFVGGSTWMPVWRPYLVVGPGLLALGDRRDDTACQIFTAVVSHELAHLRNRDVMLLHLLAGLRCGNLVSALLFTCLLALDTAGQGHTGLLFGALTLTLFALLIELIIREMLRCRENYADLRAARTRPQELELALRLAERKRSHVAPRRLGRVVLTAWWKCHPPVRARLRLLAEPGGLLRLPWLYVLLGGVLAGVSCVTVAASMSNRLHIDPSEKPTFFFMNLLVGAPLGSFMAVGVWRQERHGNSSFARSLADAAARVMLLALGVIVGSRLTPLTPYGRVYNEATLTLEPVLPWSLGALLCGCITLVGWPHLAARVLRLIRPQAGPAGWLFWWPLTLTAATAGFAVFYFLPLLEMTFPAVPAVTEGLFP
;
A
#
# COMPACT_ATOMS: atom_id res chain seq x y z
N MET A 1 5.68 51.07 9.83
CA MET A 1 4.93 49.83 9.50
C MET A 1 5.07 48.88 10.67
N THR A 2 4.01 48.73 11.45
CA THR A 2 3.93 47.85 12.63
C THR A 2 3.61 46.41 12.20
N ALA A 3 4.23 45.45 12.88
CA ALA A 3 4.18 44.01 12.56
C ALA A 3 2.82 43.32 12.84
N THR A 4 1.72 44.07 12.92
CA THR A 4 0.41 43.59 13.41
C THR A 4 -0.64 43.39 12.32
N ASP A 5 -0.44 43.86 11.09
CA ASP A 5 -1.41 43.70 9.99
C ASP A 5 -1.00 42.61 9.00
N ARG A 6 -0.86 41.37 9.48
CA ARG A 6 -1.10 40.24 8.57
C ARG A 6 -2.61 40.10 8.46
N PRO A 7 -3.23 40.38 7.29
CA PRO A 7 -4.66 40.18 7.13
C PRO A 7 -4.92 38.74 7.53
N ALA A 8 -5.74 38.56 8.57
CA ALA A 8 -6.21 37.26 9.00
C ALA A 8 -6.71 36.57 7.75
N ALA A 9 -5.91 35.63 7.23
CA ALA A 9 -6.17 34.96 5.98
C ALA A 9 -7.57 34.40 6.14
N ARG A 10 -8.55 35.05 5.49
CA ARG A 10 -9.95 34.68 5.54
C ARG A 10 -9.92 33.26 5.03
N VAL A 11 -9.98 32.29 5.95
CA VAL A 11 -10.08 30.88 5.62
C VAL A 11 -11.48 30.80 5.05
N VAL A 12 -11.59 31.14 3.77
CA VAL A 12 -12.78 30.94 2.98
C VAL A 12 -13.08 29.48 3.25
N ARG A 13 -14.20 29.23 3.97
CA ARG A 13 -14.89 27.93 4.02
C ARG A 13 -15.42 27.66 2.61
N ASP A 14 -14.50 27.68 1.67
CA ASP A 14 -14.70 27.16 0.35
C ASP A 14 -15.08 25.70 0.60
N ARG A 15 -16.10 25.23 -0.10
CA ARG A 15 -16.53 23.83 -0.08
C ARG A 15 -15.44 23.01 -0.79
N ARG A 16 -14.23 23.07 -0.24
CA ARG A 16 -13.03 22.39 -0.68
C ARG A 16 -13.40 20.93 -0.70
N THR A 17 -13.44 20.40 -1.93
CA THR A 17 -13.37 19.00 -2.30
C THR A 17 -13.15 18.11 -1.09
N ASP A 18 -14.06 17.16 -0.88
CA ASP A 18 -13.85 16.19 0.18
C ASP A 18 -12.67 15.28 -0.19
N VAL A 19 -11.44 15.73 0.09
CA VAL A 19 -10.16 15.02 -0.09
C VAL A 19 -10.23 13.61 0.55
N PHE A 20 -11.19 13.41 1.45
CA PHE A 20 -11.39 12.24 2.28
C PHE A 20 -12.54 11.34 1.82
N ALA A 21 -13.30 11.72 0.78
CA ALA A 21 -14.31 10.85 0.21
C ALA A 21 -13.69 9.62 -0.47
N HIS A 22 -12.39 9.66 -0.81
CA HIS A 22 -11.76 8.66 -1.67
C HIS A 22 -10.37 8.21 -1.22
N PRO A 23 -10.24 7.38 -0.16
CA PRO A 23 -9.00 6.67 0.17
C PRO A 23 -8.71 5.48 -0.78
N ARG A 24 -9.23 5.51 -2.02
CA ARG A 24 -9.24 4.36 -2.95
C ARG A 24 -7.85 3.91 -3.41
N ASN A 25 -6.86 4.81 -3.48
CA ASN A 25 -5.48 4.43 -3.86
C ASN A 25 -4.87 3.42 -2.89
N THR A 26 -5.15 3.60 -1.59
CA THR A 26 -4.67 2.69 -0.56
C THR A 26 -5.37 1.33 -0.67
N LEU A 27 -6.64 1.29 -1.05
CA LEU A 27 -7.37 0.04 -1.29
C LEU A 27 -6.91 -0.67 -2.58
N LEU A 28 -6.62 0.06 -3.66
CA LEU A 28 -6.12 -0.52 -4.91
C LEU A 28 -4.69 -1.05 -4.75
N LEU A 29 -3.81 -0.29 -4.09
CA LEU A 29 -2.48 -0.78 -3.73
C LEU A 29 -2.55 -1.98 -2.79
N PHE A 30 -3.49 -1.96 -1.85
CA PHE A 30 -3.78 -3.12 -1.01
C PHE A 30 -4.23 -4.32 -1.84
N LEU A 31 -5.12 -4.14 -2.81
CA LEU A 31 -5.60 -5.21 -3.67
C LEU A 31 -4.46 -5.81 -4.51
N LEU A 32 -3.62 -4.96 -5.11
CA LEU A 32 -2.40 -5.40 -5.81
C LEU A 32 -1.47 -6.20 -4.88
N LEU A 33 -1.26 -5.70 -3.67
CA LEU A 33 -0.44 -6.37 -2.67
C LEU A 33 -1.06 -7.71 -2.25
N PHE A 34 -2.37 -7.76 -2.07
CA PHE A 34 -3.10 -8.98 -1.73
C PHE A 34 -3.02 -10.01 -2.86
N ILE A 35 -3.24 -9.61 -4.10
CA ILE A 35 -3.07 -10.47 -5.28
C ILE A 35 -1.63 -10.99 -5.34
N ALA A 36 -0.63 -10.12 -5.22
CA ALA A 36 0.77 -10.52 -5.23
C ALA A 36 1.08 -11.56 -4.14
N VAL A 37 0.59 -11.37 -2.91
CA VAL A 37 0.77 -12.32 -1.81
C VAL A 37 0.02 -13.64 -2.05
N CYS A 38 -1.21 -13.59 -2.54
CA CYS A 38 -2.00 -14.80 -2.84
C CYS A 38 -1.36 -15.64 -3.94
N VAL A 39 -0.98 -15.00 -5.05
CA VAL A 39 -0.36 -15.64 -6.20
C VAL A 39 1.04 -16.18 -5.84
N TYR A 40 1.80 -15.43 -5.04
CA TYR A 40 3.06 -15.89 -4.47
C TYR A 40 2.88 -17.14 -3.58
N MET A 41 1.81 -17.19 -2.77
CA MET A 41 1.52 -18.32 -1.89
C MET A 41 1.07 -19.56 -2.64
N GLU A 42 0.22 -19.41 -3.65
CA GLU A 42 -0.21 -20.50 -4.54
C GLU A 42 0.98 -21.17 -5.21
N THR A 43 1.95 -20.36 -5.61
CA THR A 43 3.21 -20.82 -6.18
C THR A 43 4.01 -21.68 -5.20
N ALA A 44 4.03 -21.30 -3.91
CA ALA A 44 4.68 -22.08 -2.84
C ALA A 44 4.11 -23.49 -2.75
N VAL A 45 2.78 -23.57 -2.82
CA VAL A 45 2.05 -24.83 -2.72
C VAL A 45 2.34 -25.70 -3.93
N GLY A 46 2.32 -25.12 -5.14
CA GLY A 46 2.68 -25.85 -6.36
C GLY A 46 4.11 -26.39 -6.33
N TYR A 47 5.04 -25.61 -5.78
CA TYR A 47 6.41 -26.07 -5.59
C TYR A 47 6.51 -27.25 -4.61
N ALA A 48 5.84 -27.16 -3.46
CA ALA A 48 5.83 -28.24 -2.48
C ALA A 48 5.24 -29.54 -3.08
N GLU A 49 4.17 -29.45 -3.88
CA GLU A 49 3.57 -30.61 -4.56
C GLU A 49 4.55 -31.27 -5.55
N GLN A 50 5.37 -30.49 -6.27
CA GLN A 50 6.37 -31.04 -7.21
C GLN A 50 7.54 -31.75 -6.51
N GLN A 51 7.95 -31.27 -5.34
CA GLN A 51 9.12 -31.80 -4.61
C GLN A 51 8.80 -33.01 -3.74
N PHE A 52 7.54 -33.12 -3.31
CA PHE A 52 7.04 -34.30 -2.61
C PHE A 52 6.00 -34.98 -3.49
N PRO A 53 6.39 -35.55 -4.65
CA PRO A 53 5.51 -36.43 -5.38
C PRO A 53 5.27 -37.61 -4.45
N GLY A 54 4.15 -37.56 -3.72
CA GLY A 54 3.71 -38.67 -2.90
C GLY A 54 3.69 -39.87 -3.82
N GLY A 55 4.57 -40.83 -3.56
CA GLY A 55 4.65 -42.04 -4.36
C GLY A 55 3.29 -42.72 -4.35
N SER A 56 2.52 -42.55 -5.40
CA SER A 56 1.30 -43.30 -5.64
C SER A 56 0.98 -43.18 -7.12
N ASP A 57 0.86 -44.33 -7.76
CA ASP A 57 0.14 -44.57 -9.01
C ASP A 57 -0.68 -43.38 -9.50
N GLU A 58 -0.45 -42.97 -10.76
CA GLU A 58 -0.97 -41.83 -11.51
C GLU A 58 -2.51 -41.60 -11.51
N ARG A 59 -3.30 -42.33 -10.72
CA ARG A 59 -4.76 -42.42 -10.90
C ARG A 59 -5.62 -41.78 -9.81
N VAL A 60 -5.08 -41.34 -8.69
CA VAL A 60 -5.87 -40.74 -7.60
C VAL A 60 -4.99 -39.64 -7.01
N ILE A 61 -5.22 -38.33 -7.17
CA ILE A 61 -6.36 -37.56 -6.68
C ILE A 61 -6.43 -36.22 -7.47
N PRO A 62 -7.41 -35.99 -8.36
CA PRO A 62 -7.58 -34.71 -9.06
C PRO A 62 -8.13 -33.55 -8.19
N ASN A 63 -8.30 -33.74 -6.88
CA ASN A 63 -9.08 -32.84 -6.00
C ASN A 63 -8.33 -32.35 -4.74
N THR A 64 -7.00 -32.48 -4.64
CA THR A 64 -6.22 -32.03 -3.46
C THR A 64 -6.08 -30.51 -3.35
N HIS A 65 -6.33 -29.74 -4.41
CA HIS A 65 -6.15 -28.29 -4.42
C HIS A 65 -7.19 -27.52 -3.60
N ILE A 66 -8.44 -28.01 -3.54
CA ILE A 66 -9.51 -27.41 -2.70
C ILE A 66 -9.14 -27.47 -1.20
N PRO A 67 -8.67 -28.61 -0.66
CA PRO A 67 -8.15 -28.69 0.70
C PRO A 67 -7.08 -27.66 1.04
N TYR A 68 -6.10 -27.40 0.16
CA TYR A 68 -5.04 -26.43 0.45
C TYR A 68 -5.54 -24.99 0.42
N ALA A 69 -6.37 -24.62 -0.55
CA ALA A 69 -6.98 -23.29 -0.60
C ALA A 69 -7.92 -23.05 0.59
N VAL A 70 -8.69 -24.07 0.99
CA VAL A 70 -9.57 -24.02 2.18
C VAL A 70 -8.74 -23.98 3.46
N ALA A 71 -7.73 -24.85 3.61
CA ALA A 71 -6.83 -24.82 4.75
C ALA A 71 -6.10 -23.48 4.84
N TYR A 72 -5.70 -22.89 3.72
CA TYR A 72 -5.06 -21.59 3.66
C TYR A 72 -6.01 -20.44 4.00
N GLY A 73 -7.24 -20.47 3.49
CA GLY A 73 -8.29 -19.51 3.86
C GLY A 73 -8.66 -19.60 5.34
N VAL A 74 -8.78 -20.82 5.86
CA VAL A 74 -9.00 -21.10 7.29
C VAL A 74 -7.80 -20.64 8.10
N TRP A 75 -6.58 -20.87 7.63
CA TRP A 75 -5.35 -20.47 8.31
C TRP A 75 -5.18 -18.95 8.32
N TRP A 76 -5.56 -18.26 7.24
CA TRP A 76 -5.68 -16.81 7.20
C TRP A 76 -6.73 -16.31 8.19
N LEU A 77 -7.91 -16.93 8.26
CA LEU A 77 -8.95 -16.57 9.23
C LEU A 77 -8.48 -16.79 10.67
N VAL A 78 -7.74 -17.88 10.93
CA VAL A 78 -7.17 -18.20 12.23
C VAL A 78 -6.07 -17.21 12.60
N LEU A 79 -5.13 -16.88 11.69
CA LEU A 79 -4.11 -15.85 11.93
C LEU A 79 -4.73 -14.46 12.14
N PHE A 80 -5.70 -14.11 11.30
CA PHE A 80 -6.45 -12.87 11.44
C PHE A 80 -7.15 -12.80 12.80
N GLY A 81 -7.75 -13.91 13.24
CA GLY A 81 -8.41 -14.03 14.55
C GLY A 81 -7.44 -14.09 15.75
N THR A 82 -6.25 -14.67 15.59
CA THR A 82 -5.30 -14.90 16.69
C THR A 82 -4.38 -13.70 16.95
N GLU A 83 -3.91 -12.96 15.94
CA GLU A 83 -3.23 -11.66 16.15
C GLU A 83 -4.17 -10.67 16.86
N MET A 84 -5.45 -10.68 16.50
CA MET A 84 -6.50 -9.93 17.21
C MET A 84 -6.58 -10.34 18.68
N SER A 85 -6.61 -11.65 18.93
CA SER A 85 -6.72 -12.22 20.28
C SER A 85 -5.50 -11.89 21.13
N TRP A 86 -4.29 -11.93 20.57
CA TRP A 86 -3.06 -11.64 21.31
C TRP A 86 -2.93 -10.16 21.68
N ARG A 87 -3.31 -9.25 20.77
CA ARG A 87 -3.38 -7.81 21.09
C ARG A 87 -4.49 -7.49 22.10
N VAL A 88 -5.58 -8.26 22.09
CA VAL A 88 -6.63 -8.21 23.12
C VAL A 88 -6.09 -8.71 24.48
N VAL A 89 -5.29 -9.78 24.52
CA VAL A 89 -4.61 -10.28 25.72
C VAL A 89 -3.55 -9.30 26.26
N ARG A 90 -2.87 -8.55 25.37
CA ARG A 90 -1.94 -7.47 25.77
C ARG A 90 -2.65 -6.26 26.40
N ASN A 91 -3.98 -6.21 26.37
CA ASN A 91 -4.79 -5.16 27.00
C ASN A 91 -5.17 -5.42 28.45
N ARG A 92 -4.51 -6.38 29.12
CA ARG A 92 -4.56 -6.52 30.59
C ARG A 92 -4.17 -5.16 31.21
N GLY A 93 -5.18 -4.45 31.74
CA GLY A 93 -5.03 -3.12 32.33
C GLY A 93 -5.97 -2.03 31.77
N ARG A 94 -6.78 -2.32 30.73
CA ARG A 94 -7.86 -1.39 30.32
C ARG A 94 -8.94 -1.36 31.38
N ARG A 95 -9.20 -0.18 31.92
CA ARG A 95 -10.36 0.09 32.77
C ARG A 95 -11.33 0.95 31.96
N PRO A 96 -12.65 0.66 31.94
CA PRO A 96 -13.63 1.61 31.42
C PRO A 96 -13.36 2.99 32.05
N LEU A 97 -13.42 4.05 31.25
CA LEU A 97 -13.23 5.39 31.79
C LEU A 97 -14.34 5.66 32.81
N ASP A 98 -13.95 5.98 34.04
CA ASP A 98 -14.88 6.40 35.08
C ASP A 98 -15.35 7.83 34.75
N LEU A 99 -16.57 7.93 34.21
CA LEU A 99 -17.18 9.18 33.78
C LEU A 99 -17.43 10.13 34.97
N VAL A 100 -17.52 9.61 36.19
CA VAL A 100 -17.75 10.42 37.41
C VAL A 100 -16.48 11.17 37.81
N ARG A 101 -15.31 10.54 37.64
CA ARG A 101 -14.02 11.14 37.99
C ARG A 101 -13.50 12.14 36.97
N HIS A 102 -13.90 11.99 35.71
CA HIS A 102 -13.38 12.77 34.58
C HIS A 102 -14.53 13.34 33.71
N PRO A 103 -15.46 14.12 34.29
CA PRO A 103 -16.69 14.52 33.61
C PRO A 103 -16.42 15.48 32.43
N LEU A 104 -15.43 16.37 32.57
CA LEU A 104 -15.08 17.33 31.52
C LEU A 104 -14.43 16.64 30.33
N ALA A 105 -13.48 15.74 30.56
CA ALA A 105 -12.87 14.97 29.49
C ALA A 105 -13.89 14.09 28.76
N ALA A 106 -14.79 13.43 29.50
CA ALA A 106 -15.88 12.63 28.93
C ALA A 106 -16.80 13.46 28.03
N GLN A 107 -17.28 14.60 28.52
CA GLN A 107 -18.13 15.51 27.75
C GLN A 107 -17.44 16.00 26.48
N ARG A 108 -16.15 16.33 26.56
CA ARG A 108 -15.34 16.77 25.40
C ARG A 108 -15.19 15.65 24.37
N ILE A 109 -14.90 14.42 24.80
CA ILE A 109 -14.81 13.27 23.89
C ILE A 109 -16.15 13.05 23.15
N ASP A 110 -17.27 13.21 23.84
CA ASP A 110 -18.61 13.03 23.26
C ASP A 110 -18.95 14.11 22.23
N ALA A 111 -18.64 15.36 22.54
CA ALA A 111 -18.77 16.48 21.62
C ALA A 111 -17.92 16.22 20.36
N LEU A 112 -16.66 15.81 20.54
CA LEU A 112 -15.76 15.49 19.43
C LEU A 112 -16.21 14.31 18.58
N ALA A 113 -16.70 13.23 19.21
CA ALA A 113 -17.22 12.07 18.50
C ALA A 113 -18.43 12.41 17.63
N SER A 114 -19.30 13.29 18.15
CA SER A 114 -20.47 13.81 17.44
C SER A 114 -20.07 14.71 16.27
N GLU A 115 -19.13 15.63 16.49
CA GLU A 115 -18.62 16.56 15.47
C GLU A 115 -17.91 15.86 14.31
N VAL A 116 -17.12 14.82 14.60
CA VAL A 116 -16.47 13.99 13.58
C VAL A 116 -17.49 13.13 12.80
N GLY A 117 -18.73 13.03 13.28
CA GLY A 117 -19.82 12.31 12.63
C GLY A 117 -19.66 10.79 12.72
N LEU A 118 -19.25 10.28 13.89
CA LEU A 118 -19.18 8.83 14.12
C LEU A 118 -20.58 8.24 14.24
N LYS A 119 -20.87 7.18 13.47
CA LYS A 119 -22.17 6.48 13.52
C LYS A 119 -22.45 5.79 14.85
N ARG A 120 -21.38 5.43 15.58
CA ARG A 120 -21.45 4.76 16.89
C ARG A 120 -20.44 5.43 17.80
N ARG A 121 -20.86 5.75 19.03
CA ARG A 121 -19.98 6.29 20.06
C ARG A 121 -18.93 5.23 20.45
N PRO A 122 -17.62 5.56 20.41
CA PRO A 122 -16.59 4.61 20.83
C PRO A 122 -16.62 4.42 22.34
N ARG A 123 -16.33 3.19 22.79
CA ARG A 123 -16.09 2.93 24.23
C ARG A 123 -14.77 3.58 24.63
N VAL A 124 -14.74 4.31 25.74
CA VAL A 124 -13.51 4.95 26.22
C VAL A 124 -12.89 4.12 27.33
N PHE A 125 -11.59 3.86 27.22
CA PHE A 125 -10.82 3.11 28.21
C PHE A 125 -9.63 3.94 28.70
N LEU A 126 -9.31 3.82 29.99
CA LEU A 126 -8.09 4.32 30.59
C LEU A 126 -7.05 3.19 30.63
N VAL A 127 -5.84 3.47 30.16
CA VAL A 127 -4.68 2.58 30.31
C VAL A 127 -3.55 3.33 31.02
N PRO A 128 -3.19 2.98 32.26
CA PRO A 128 -2.18 3.72 33.02
C PRO A 128 -0.81 3.79 32.36
N ARG A 129 -0.44 2.77 31.58
CA ARG A 129 0.92 2.59 31.04
C ARG A 129 1.27 3.44 29.82
N ILE A 130 0.30 4.10 29.17
CA ILE A 130 0.56 4.85 27.93
C ILE A 130 0.83 6.35 28.13
N GLY A 131 0.86 6.84 29.38
CA GLY A 131 1.29 8.20 29.70
C GLY A 131 0.40 9.29 29.13
N ASP A 132 0.96 10.16 28.28
CA ASP A 132 0.32 11.31 27.62
C ASP A 132 -0.25 10.97 26.23
N GLN A 133 -0.37 9.68 25.91
CA GLN A 133 -0.82 9.21 24.59
C GLN A 133 -2.29 8.80 24.59
N ALA A 134 -2.88 8.82 23.39
CA ALA A 134 -4.11 8.11 23.08
C ALA A 134 -3.90 7.25 21.85
N PHE A 135 -4.76 6.26 21.68
CA PHE A 135 -4.87 5.49 20.45
C PHE A 135 -6.27 4.94 20.30
N VAL A 136 -6.68 4.66 19.07
CA VAL A 136 -7.93 3.94 18.80
C VAL A 136 -7.72 2.48 18.45
N GLY A 137 -8.75 1.69 18.70
CA GLY A 137 -8.82 0.33 18.19
C GLY A 137 -10.26 -0.13 18.07
N GLY A 138 -10.44 -1.42 17.83
CA GLY A 138 -11.74 -2.02 17.73
C GLY A 138 -11.63 -3.53 17.85
N SER A 139 -12.63 -4.16 18.47
CA SER A 139 -12.74 -5.62 18.38
C SER A 139 -13.30 -5.97 17.01
N THR A 140 -12.60 -6.84 16.30
CA THR A 140 -13.09 -7.41 15.05
C THR A 140 -13.41 -8.87 15.30
N TRP A 141 -14.51 -9.12 16.01
CA TRP A 141 -15.20 -10.40 15.87
C TRP A 141 -16.31 -10.12 14.87
N MET A 142 -16.15 -10.60 13.63
CA MET A 142 -17.25 -10.52 12.65
C MET A 142 -18.47 -11.20 13.26
N PRO A 143 -19.67 -10.58 13.19
CA PRO A 143 -20.02 -9.39 12.40
C PRO A 143 -20.02 -8.05 13.16
N VAL A 144 -19.64 -8.01 14.44
CA VAL A 144 -19.89 -6.83 15.29
C VAL A 144 -18.63 -6.01 15.52
N TRP A 145 -18.40 -5.02 14.64
CA TRP A 145 -17.36 -4.02 14.86
C TRP A 145 -17.73 -3.07 16.01
N ARG A 146 -16.88 -3.05 17.06
CA ARG A 146 -17.03 -2.19 18.24
C ARG A 146 -15.78 -1.31 18.41
N PRO A 147 -15.81 -0.03 17.99
CA PRO A 147 -14.68 0.87 18.16
C PRO A 147 -14.49 1.26 19.62
N TYR A 148 -13.23 1.48 19.99
CA TYR A 148 -12.87 2.03 21.28
C TYR A 148 -11.76 3.07 21.15
N LEU A 149 -11.75 4.01 22.09
CA LEU A 149 -10.71 5.01 22.29
C LEU A 149 -9.98 4.67 23.60
N VAL A 150 -8.66 4.60 23.55
CA VAL A 150 -7.84 4.44 24.75
C VAL A 150 -7.12 5.75 25.03
N VAL A 151 -7.22 6.22 26.27
CA VAL A 151 -6.61 7.47 26.73
C VAL A 151 -5.68 7.16 27.89
N GLY A 152 -4.49 7.75 27.88
CA GLY A 152 -3.54 7.68 28.98
C GLY A 152 -3.84 8.71 30.08
N PRO A 153 -3.37 8.49 31.32
CA PRO A 153 -3.67 9.37 32.45
C PRO A 153 -3.17 10.81 32.25
N GLY A 154 -2.04 10.99 31.58
CA GLY A 154 -1.47 12.33 31.32
C GLY A 154 -2.33 13.14 30.35
N LEU A 155 -2.84 12.50 29.29
CA LEU A 155 -3.74 13.16 28.34
C LEU A 155 -5.11 13.42 28.97
N LEU A 156 -5.62 12.47 29.75
CA LEU A 156 -6.88 12.63 30.47
C LEU A 156 -6.85 13.82 31.42
N ALA A 157 -5.73 13.99 32.15
CA ALA A 157 -5.53 15.16 33.01
C ALA A 157 -5.54 16.49 32.25
N LEU A 158 -5.07 16.53 30.99
CA LEU A 158 -5.22 17.72 30.14
C LEU A 158 -6.69 17.96 29.77
N GLY A 159 -7.42 16.88 29.50
CA GLY A 159 -8.85 16.89 29.19
C GLY A 159 -9.77 17.28 30.34
N ASP A 160 -9.31 17.29 31.60
CA ASP A 160 -10.07 17.80 32.75
C ASP A 160 -9.67 19.19 33.20
N ARG A 161 -8.55 19.72 32.69
CA ARG A 161 -8.15 21.09 32.99
C ARG A 161 -9.10 22.08 32.31
N ARG A 162 -9.31 23.21 32.98
CA ARG A 162 -9.95 24.40 32.42
C ARG A 162 -8.98 25.30 31.66
N ASP A 163 -7.67 25.05 31.77
CA ASP A 163 -6.65 25.73 30.98
C ASP A 163 -6.89 25.54 29.48
N ASP A 164 -6.92 26.65 28.74
CA ASP A 164 -7.24 26.67 27.31
C ASP A 164 -6.20 25.89 26.50
N THR A 165 -4.92 26.02 26.83
CA THR A 165 -3.83 25.33 26.10
C THR A 165 -3.94 23.82 26.29
N ALA A 166 -4.10 23.34 27.53
CA ALA A 166 -4.29 21.93 27.84
C ALA A 166 -5.53 21.37 27.13
N CYS A 167 -6.63 22.13 27.13
CA CYS A 167 -7.86 21.78 26.45
C CYS A 167 -7.63 21.63 24.93
N GLN A 168 -6.94 22.58 24.29
CA GLN A 168 -6.64 22.53 22.85
C GLN A 168 -5.76 21.32 22.50
N ILE A 169 -4.75 21.00 23.31
CA ILE A 169 -3.90 19.82 23.08
C ILE A 169 -4.72 18.53 23.20
N PHE A 170 -5.53 18.40 24.24
CA PHE A 170 -6.41 17.25 24.44
C PHE A 170 -7.35 17.07 23.24
N THR A 171 -7.99 18.16 22.84
CA THR A 171 -9.00 18.20 21.78
C THR A 171 -8.38 17.86 20.42
N ALA A 172 -7.18 18.38 20.14
CA ALA A 172 -6.41 18.05 18.94
C ALA A 172 -6.06 16.56 18.85
N VAL A 173 -5.50 15.99 19.92
CA VAL A 173 -5.09 14.57 19.95
C VAL A 173 -6.31 13.66 19.84
N VAL A 174 -7.37 13.92 20.60
CA VAL A 174 -8.60 13.12 20.54
C VAL A 174 -9.28 13.24 19.17
N SER A 175 -9.32 14.44 18.57
CA SER A 175 -9.88 14.63 17.22
C SER A 175 -9.11 13.82 16.16
N HIS A 176 -7.77 13.80 16.23
CA HIS A 176 -6.91 12.96 15.37
C HIS A 176 -7.23 11.47 15.53
N GLU A 177 -7.33 11.00 16.77
CA GLU A 177 -7.67 9.61 17.06
C GLU A 177 -9.08 9.22 16.59
N LEU A 178 -10.08 10.08 16.80
CA LEU A 178 -11.44 9.86 16.29
C LEU A 178 -11.50 9.92 14.75
N ALA A 179 -10.62 10.70 14.11
CA ALA A 179 -10.49 10.71 12.66
C ALA A 179 -10.07 9.34 12.12
N HIS A 180 -9.19 8.60 12.81
CA HIS A 180 -8.84 7.22 12.45
C HIS A 180 -10.07 6.28 12.50
N LEU A 181 -10.92 6.42 13.52
CA LEU A 181 -12.17 5.65 13.59
C LEU A 181 -13.12 5.98 12.45
N ARG A 182 -13.29 7.28 12.13
CA ARG A 182 -14.15 7.75 11.03
C ARG A 182 -13.67 7.24 9.68
N ASN A 183 -12.36 7.21 9.51
CA ASN A 183 -11.65 6.75 8.32
C ASN A 183 -11.58 5.21 8.21
N ARG A 184 -12.02 4.47 9.24
CA ARG A 184 -11.90 2.99 9.36
C ARG A 184 -10.46 2.48 9.33
N ASP A 185 -9.52 3.28 9.83
CA ASP A 185 -8.08 2.96 9.80
C ASP A 185 -7.74 1.75 10.62
N VAL A 186 -8.48 1.55 11.71
CA VAL A 186 -8.38 0.36 12.55
C VAL A 186 -8.65 -0.91 11.74
N MET A 187 -9.67 -0.94 10.88
CA MET A 187 -9.98 -2.12 10.07
C MET A 187 -8.88 -2.39 9.03
N LEU A 188 -8.39 -1.33 8.39
CA LEU A 188 -7.27 -1.43 7.46
C LEU A 188 -5.99 -1.89 8.16
N LEU A 189 -5.69 -1.39 9.36
CA LEU A 189 -4.53 -1.81 10.16
C LEU A 189 -4.56 -3.30 10.46
N HIS A 190 -5.73 -3.85 10.81
CA HIS A 190 -5.89 -5.29 11.00
C HIS A 190 -5.64 -6.07 9.71
N LEU A 191 -6.16 -5.56 8.60
CA LEU A 191 -5.94 -6.16 7.28
C LEU A 191 -4.46 -6.17 6.88
N LEU A 192 -3.76 -5.07 7.11
CA LEU A 192 -2.30 -4.96 6.90
C LEU A 192 -1.51 -5.85 7.87
N ALA A 193 -1.97 -6.01 9.11
CA ALA A 193 -1.34 -6.93 10.06
C ALA A 193 -1.46 -8.38 9.58
N GLY A 194 -2.63 -8.79 9.08
CA GLY A 194 -2.82 -10.09 8.44
C GLY A 194 -1.86 -10.30 7.27
N LEU A 195 -1.77 -9.32 6.35
CA LEU A 195 -0.81 -9.39 5.23
C LEU A 195 0.63 -9.52 5.69
N ARG A 196 1.03 -8.77 6.72
CA ARG A 196 2.39 -8.86 7.28
C ARG A 196 2.69 -10.25 7.82
N CYS A 197 1.79 -10.80 8.64
CA CYS A 197 1.94 -12.14 9.20
C CYS A 197 1.94 -13.21 8.12
N GLY A 198 1.00 -13.14 7.18
CA GLY A 198 0.92 -14.03 6.03
C GLY A 198 2.23 -14.01 5.24
N ASN A 199 2.71 -12.83 4.85
CA ASN A 199 3.97 -12.66 4.14
C ASN A 199 5.20 -13.23 4.89
N LEU A 200 5.31 -12.99 6.21
CA LEU A 200 6.42 -13.53 7.00
C LEU A 200 6.42 -15.05 7.05
N VAL A 201 5.25 -15.66 7.25
CA VAL A 201 5.17 -17.13 7.28
C VAL A 201 5.37 -17.72 5.89
N SER A 202 4.88 -17.03 4.85
CA SER A 202 5.17 -17.34 3.45
C SER A 202 6.66 -17.43 3.19
N ALA A 203 7.39 -16.37 3.52
CA ALA A 203 8.83 -16.29 3.32
C ALA A 203 9.56 -17.37 4.11
N LEU A 204 9.14 -17.64 5.35
CA LEU A 204 9.70 -18.69 6.17
C LEU A 204 9.47 -20.08 5.56
N LEU A 205 8.23 -20.40 5.17
CA LEU A 205 7.87 -21.68 4.55
C LEU A 205 8.67 -21.90 3.26
N PHE A 206 8.72 -20.90 2.37
CA PHE A 206 9.53 -20.98 1.16
C PHE A 206 11.02 -21.16 1.46
N THR A 207 11.55 -20.47 2.48
CA THR A 207 12.95 -20.63 2.88
C THR A 207 13.21 -22.06 3.36
N CYS A 208 12.28 -22.66 4.12
CA CYS A 208 12.38 -24.06 4.54
C CYS A 208 12.31 -25.02 3.33
N LEU A 209 11.37 -24.82 2.41
CA LEU A 209 11.24 -25.64 1.20
C LEU A 209 12.50 -25.56 0.31
N LEU A 210 13.05 -24.36 0.15
CA LEU A 210 14.29 -24.13 -0.58
C LEU A 210 15.48 -24.81 0.13
N ALA A 211 15.54 -24.76 1.46
CA ALA A 211 16.59 -25.43 2.23
C ALA A 211 16.52 -26.96 2.10
N LEU A 212 15.31 -27.54 2.05
CA LEU A 212 15.11 -28.98 1.85
C LEU A 212 15.55 -29.42 0.45
N ASP A 213 15.18 -28.66 -0.60
CA ASP A 213 15.57 -28.95 -1.98
C ASP A 213 17.09 -28.84 -2.20
N THR A 214 17.70 -27.81 -1.62
CA THR A 214 19.14 -27.54 -1.78
C THR A 214 20.03 -28.38 -0.88
N ALA A 215 19.46 -29.18 0.03
CA ALA A 215 20.20 -30.03 0.97
C ALA A 215 21.17 -31.02 0.28
N GLY A 216 21.05 -31.23 -1.03
CA GLY A 216 22.00 -32.03 -1.84
C GLY A 216 22.64 -31.33 -3.05
N GLN A 217 22.29 -30.07 -3.37
CA GLN A 217 22.66 -29.43 -4.67
C GLN A 217 23.54 -28.17 -4.55
N GLY A 218 24.03 -27.83 -3.36
CA GLY A 218 24.96 -26.72 -3.12
C GLY A 218 24.31 -25.44 -2.59
N HIS A 219 25.09 -24.64 -1.85
CA HIS A 219 24.59 -23.53 -1.02
C HIS A 219 24.21 -22.25 -1.79
N THR A 220 24.60 -22.14 -3.07
CA THR A 220 24.45 -20.90 -3.85
C THR A 220 22.98 -20.62 -4.22
N GLY A 221 22.22 -21.64 -4.62
CA GLY A 221 20.78 -21.51 -4.91
C GLY A 221 19.98 -21.13 -3.67
N LEU A 222 20.30 -21.73 -2.52
CA LEU A 222 19.69 -21.41 -1.23
C LEU A 222 19.90 -19.94 -0.85
N LEU A 223 21.14 -19.46 -0.95
CA LEU A 223 21.49 -18.08 -0.63
C LEU A 223 20.72 -17.09 -1.51
N PHE A 224 20.70 -17.32 -2.82
CA PHE A 224 20.04 -16.42 -3.77
C PHE A 224 18.51 -16.41 -3.59
N GLY A 225 17.90 -17.58 -3.41
CA GLY A 225 16.47 -17.67 -3.13
C GLY A 225 16.13 -16.99 -1.80
N ALA A 226 16.83 -17.31 -0.70
CA ALA A 226 16.61 -16.67 0.59
C ALA A 226 16.78 -15.13 0.54
N LEU A 227 17.76 -14.64 -0.22
CA LEU A 227 17.95 -13.20 -0.45
C LEU A 227 16.74 -12.59 -1.18
N THR A 228 16.29 -13.22 -2.27
CA THR A 228 15.13 -12.78 -3.06
C THR A 228 13.86 -12.71 -2.20
N LEU A 229 13.63 -13.75 -1.40
CA LEU A 229 12.53 -13.83 -0.44
C LEU A 229 12.58 -12.71 0.61
N THR A 230 13.78 -12.46 1.14
CA THR A 230 14.00 -11.40 2.12
C THR A 230 13.72 -10.02 1.53
N LEU A 231 14.19 -9.77 0.30
CA LEU A 231 13.95 -8.52 -0.43
C LEU A 231 12.46 -8.32 -0.71
N PHE A 232 11.75 -9.37 -1.11
CA PHE A 232 10.30 -9.31 -1.33
C PHE A 232 9.54 -9.05 -0.03
N ALA A 233 9.90 -9.72 1.07
CA ALA A 233 9.27 -9.48 2.35
C ALA A 233 9.52 -8.04 2.87
N LEU A 234 10.73 -7.52 2.65
CA LEU A 234 11.08 -6.14 2.96
C LEU A 234 10.26 -5.15 2.12
N LEU A 235 10.10 -5.41 0.82
CA LEU A 235 9.29 -4.60 -0.08
C LEU A 235 7.85 -4.45 0.44
N ILE A 236 7.22 -5.56 0.82
CA ILE A 236 5.86 -5.58 1.37
C ILE A 236 5.79 -4.76 2.65
N GLU A 237 6.79 -4.88 3.53
CA GLU A 237 6.84 -4.12 4.78
C GLU A 237 6.99 -2.61 4.54
N LEU A 238 7.78 -2.19 3.54
CA LEU A 238 7.90 -0.80 3.13
C LEU A 238 6.57 -0.24 2.62
N ILE A 239 5.85 -1.02 1.79
CA ILE A 239 4.52 -0.65 1.28
C ILE A 239 3.55 -0.45 2.45
N ILE A 240 3.47 -1.41 3.38
CA ILE A 240 2.58 -1.34 4.53
C ILE A 240 2.86 -0.09 5.37
N ARG A 241 4.14 0.18 5.68
CA ARG A 241 4.54 1.34 6.49
C ARG A 241 4.16 2.65 5.84
N GLU A 242 4.37 2.75 4.54
CA GLU A 242 4.08 3.95 3.78
C GLU A 242 2.56 4.17 3.65
N MET A 243 1.77 3.10 3.50
CA MET A 243 0.31 3.18 3.62
C MET A 243 -0.13 3.71 4.98
N LEU A 244 0.47 3.24 6.09
CA LEU A 244 0.16 3.72 7.44
C LEU A 244 0.46 5.22 7.58
N ARG A 245 1.59 5.71 7.04
CA ARG A 245 1.91 7.15 7.03
C ARG A 245 0.90 7.97 6.27
N CYS A 246 0.43 7.47 5.13
CA CYS A 246 -0.65 8.13 4.42
C CYS A 246 -1.93 8.20 5.27
N ARG A 247 -2.26 7.17 6.06
CA ARG A 247 -3.43 7.21 6.97
C ARG A 247 -3.26 8.23 8.08
N GLU A 248 -2.07 8.38 8.66
CA GLU A 248 -1.77 9.46 9.62
C GLU A 248 -2.02 10.84 9.00
N ASN A 249 -1.54 11.05 7.77
CA ASN A 249 -1.79 12.29 7.03
C ASN A 249 -3.29 12.54 6.77
N TYR A 250 -4.08 11.49 6.48
CA TYR A 250 -5.54 11.60 6.37
C TYR A 250 -6.22 11.87 7.72
N ALA A 251 -5.69 11.38 8.83
CA ALA A 251 -6.23 11.70 10.15
C ALA A 251 -5.93 13.15 10.52
N ASP A 252 -4.69 13.61 10.27
CA ASP A 252 -4.25 15.00 10.46
C ASP A 252 -5.15 15.99 9.74
N LEU A 253 -5.29 15.83 8.42
CA LEU A 253 -6.07 16.77 7.64
C LEU A 253 -7.54 16.75 8.08
N ARG A 254 -8.07 15.61 8.55
CA ARG A 254 -9.47 15.52 8.98
C ARG A 254 -9.66 16.26 10.29
N ALA A 255 -8.77 16.05 11.26
CA ALA A 255 -8.78 16.79 12.51
C ALA A 255 -8.60 18.30 12.28
N ALA A 256 -7.71 18.67 11.36
CA ALA A 256 -7.45 20.06 10.98
C ALA A 256 -8.62 20.77 10.30
N ARG A 257 -9.58 20.04 9.69
CA ARG A 257 -10.78 20.66 9.10
C ARG A 257 -11.63 21.39 10.13
N THR A 258 -11.75 20.76 11.30
CA THR A 258 -12.50 21.31 12.42
C THR A 258 -11.62 22.19 13.29
N ARG A 259 -10.35 21.81 13.47
CA ARG A 259 -9.46 22.35 14.51
C ARG A 259 -8.01 22.52 14.02
N PRO A 260 -7.78 23.38 13.02
CA PRO A 260 -6.44 23.53 12.44
C PRO A 260 -5.42 24.08 13.44
N GLN A 261 -5.81 25.09 14.22
CA GLN A 261 -4.94 25.77 15.18
C GLN A 261 -4.52 24.85 16.34
N GLU A 262 -5.48 24.07 16.87
CA GLU A 262 -5.25 23.17 18.00
C GLU A 262 -4.31 22.02 17.61
N LEU A 263 -4.50 21.44 16.42
CA LEU A 263 -3.62 20.40 15.90
C LEU A 263 -2.22 20.94 15.62
N GLU A 264 -2.13 22.13 15.01
CA GLU A 264 -0.84 22.78 14.78
C GLU A 264 -0.10 23.06 16.09
N LEU A 265 -0.79 23.57 17.12
CA LEU A 265 -0.23 23.78 18.46
C LEU A 265 0.31 22.47 19.05
N ALA A 266 -0.51 21.40 19.06
CA ALA A 266 -0.12 20.09 19.59
C ALA A 266 1.11 19.53 18.86
N LEU A 267 1.17 19.65 17.53
CA LEU A 267 2.32 19.22 16.74
C LEU A 267 3.58 20.04 17.04
N ARG A 268 3.49 21.37 17.12
CA ARG A 268 4.63 22.24 17.45
C ARG A 268 5.19 21.93 18.84
N LEU A 269 4.33 21.67 19.83
CA LEU A 269 4.76 21.26 21.16
C LEU A 269 5.43 19.87 21.14
N ALA A 270 4.90 18.93 20.37
CA ALA A 270 5.52 17.62 20.18
C ALA A 270 6.90 17.71 19.48
N GLU A 271 7.08 18.65 18.55
CA GLU A 271 8.38 18.93 17.94
C GLU A 271 9.37 19.48 18.97
N ARG A 272 8.98 20.48 19.77
CA ARG A 272 9.82 21.03 20.84
C ARG A 272 10.27 19.96 21.83
N LYS A 273 9.34 19.13 22.31
CA LYS A 273 9.64 18.02 23.23
C LYS A 273 10.67 17.03 22.65
N ARG A 274 10.64 16.79 21.33
CA ARG A 274 11.60 15.90 20.64
C ARG A 274 12.98 16.55 20.46
N SER A 275 13.03 17.86 20.19
CA SER A 275 14.28 18.58 19.99
C SER A 275 15.16 18.64 21.24
N HIS A 276 14.58 18.48 22.43
CA HIS A 276 15.33 18.39 23.69
C HIS A 276 15.99 17.01 23.94
N VAL A 277 15.73 16.00 23.09
CA VAL A 277 16.41 14.70 23.17
C VAL A 277 17.62 14.74 22.24
N ALA A 278 18.82 14.52 22.79
CA ALA A 278 20.13 14.72 22.15
C ALA A 278 20.23 14.24 20.68
N PRO A 279 20.98 14.95 19.81
CA PRO A 279 21.05 14.67 18.38
C PRO A 279 21.62 13.26 18.10
N ARG A 280 20.84 12.45 17.38
CA ARG A 280 21.27 11.12 16.91
C ARG A 280 22.11 11.25 15.63
N ARG A 281 23.19 10.44 15.52
CA ARG A 281 24.08 10.36 14.34
C ARG A 281 23.30 10.27 13.01
N LEU A 282 23.69 11.08 12.02
CA LEU A 282 22.99 11.33 10.75
C LEU A 282 22.56 10.05 10.00
N GLY A 283 23.44 9.04 9.87
CA GLY A 283 23.14 7.81 9.13
C GLY A 283 22.04 6.93 9.75
N ARG A 284 21.93 6.89 11.10
CA ARG A 284 20.82 6.20 11.78
C ARG A 284 19.50 6.93 11.58
N VAL A 285 19.49 8.23 11.27
CA VAL A 285 18.26 9.01 11.12
C VAL A 285 17.47 8.62 9.87
N VAL A 286 18.14 8.32 8.75
CA VAL A 286 17.45 7.94 7.51
C VAL A 286 16.83 6.55 7.62
N LEU A 287 17.60 5.53 8.02
CA LEU A 287 17.08 4.17 8.23
C LEU A 287 15.97 4.12 9.28
N THR A 288 16.13 4.82 10.41
CA THR A 288 15.07 4.89 11.42
C THR A 288 13.88 5.72 10.97
N ALA A 289 14.05 6.69 10.07
CA ALA A 289 12.94 7.39 9.46
C ALA A 289 12.12 6.43 8.60
N TRP A 290 12.74 5.56 7.80
CA TRP A 290 12.05 4.55 6.99
C TRP A 290 11.30 3.53 7.85
N TRP A 291 11.83 3.19 9.02
CA TRP A 291 11.20 2.27 9.98
C TRP A 291 10.15 2.91 10.92
N LYS A 292 9.81 4.19 10.77
CA LYS A 292 8.72 4.80 11.55
C LYS A 292 7.40 4.73 10.79
N CYS A 293 6.34 4.31 11.49
CA CYS A 293 4.98 4.31 10.97
C CYS A 293 4.35 5.71 10.97
N HIS A 294 4.83 6.62 11.83
CA HIS A 294 4.36 8.00 11.87
C HIS A 294 5.26 8.91 11.01
N PRO A 295 4.67 9.80 10.18
CA PRO A 295 5.42 10.84 9.50
C PRO A 295 6.17 11.75 10.50
N PRO A 296 7.31 12.34 10.10
CA PRO A 296 7.98 13.34 10.93
C PRO A 296 7.08 14.57 11.12
N VAL A 297 7.15 15.20 12.30
CA VAL A 297 6.26 16.32 12.67
C VAL A 297 6.32 17.46 11.66
N ARG A 298 7.51 17.81 11.16
CA ARG A 298 7.67 18.81 10.09
C ARG A 298 6.92 18.46 8.81
N ALA A 299 6.84 17.18 8.44
CA ALA A 299 6.04 16.75 7.30
C ALA A 299 4.54 16.92 7.56
N ARG A 300 4.07 16.60 8.78
CA ARG A 300 2.68 16.83 9.20
C ARG A 300 2.34 18.32 9.18
N LEU A 301 3.19 19.18 9.73
CA LEU A 301 3.01 20.64 9.69
C LEU A 301 3.00 21.20 8.26
N ARG A 302 3.92 20.77 7.39
CA ARG A 302 3.91 21.15 5.97
C ARG A 302 2.63 20.69 5.27
N LEU A 303 2.13 19.51 5.61
CA LEU A 303 0.89 19.00 5.07
C LEU A 303 -0.32 19.84 5.53
N LEU A 304 -0.35 20.32 6.78
CA LEU A 304 -1.40 21.23 7.24
C LEU A 304 -1.37 22.56 6.47
N ALA A 305 -0.18 23.06 6.14
CA ALA A 305 -0.01 24.26 5.33
C ALA A 305 -0.38 24.05 3.84
N GLU A 306 -0.06 22.88 3.28
CA GLU A 306 -0.36 22.51 1.89
C GLU A 306 -1.10 21.15 1.81
N PRO A 307 -2.41 21.09 2.11
CA PRO A 307 -3.18 19.84 2.12
C PRO A 307 -3.19 19.10 0.78
N GLY A 308 -3.03 19.84 -0.33
CA GLY A 308 -2.90 19.28 -1.68
C GLY A 308 -1.69 18.37 -1.86
N GLY A 309 -0.68 18.48 -1.00
CA GLY A 309 0.50 17.59 -0.99
C GLY A 309 0.15 16.11 -0.83
N LEU A 310 -0.95 15.78 -0.13
CA LEU A 310 -1.42 14.39 0.05
C LEU A 310 -1.91 13.74 -1.25
N LEU A 311 -2.26 14.55 -2.24
CA LEU A 311 -2.82 14.11 -3.51
C LEU A 311 -1.74 13.81 -4.55
N ARG A 312 -0.50 14.19 -4.27
CA ARG A 312 0.65 13.86 -5.12
C ARG A 312 0.92 12.37 -5.04
N LEU A 313 1.14 11.75 -6.19
CA LEU A 313 1.55 10.35 -6.27
C LEU A 313 3.06 10.28 -6.02
N PRO A 314 3.52 9.78 -4.86
CA PRO A 314 4.94 9.76 -4.55
C PRO A 314 5.69 8.85 -5.53
N TRP A 315 6.91 9.22 -5.91
CA TRP A 315 7.72 8.44 -6.84
C TRP A 315 7.96 7.00 -6.37
N LEU A 316 8.17 6.83 -5.06
CA LEU A 316 8.32 5.52 -4.45
C LEU A 316 7.09 4.63 -4.67
N TYR A 317 5.87 5.19 -4.66
CA TYR A 317 4.65 4.40 -4.90
C TYR A 317 4.58 3.88 -6.33
N VAL A 318 5.04 4.66 -7.30
CA VAL A 318 5.09 4.26 -8.71
C VAL A 318 6.09 3.12 -8.88
N LEU A 319 7.29 3.26 -8.30
CA LEU A 319 8.30 2.21 -8.31
C LEU A 319 7.79 0.93 -7.64
N LEU A 320 7.26 1.02 -6.41
CA LEU A 320 6.75 -0.13 -5.66
C LEU A 320 5.56 -0.80 -6.38
N GLY A 321 4.67 -0.02 -7.00
CA GLY A 321 3.58 -0.54 -7.83
C GLY A 321 4.10 -1.29 -9.05
N GLY A 322 5.15 -0.78 -9.71
CA GLY A 322 5.85 -1.48 -10.78
C GLY A 322 6.48 -2.78 -10.32
N VAL A 323 7.19 -2.78 -9.18
CA VAL A 323 7.82 -4.00 -8.63
C VAL A 323 6.77 -5.07 -8.33
N LEU A 324 5.66 -4.71 -7.67
CA LEU A 324 4.57 -5.65 -7.43
C LEU A 324 3.97 -6.20 -8.73
N ALA A 325 3.81 -5.34 -9.75
CA ALA A 325 3.31 -5.76 -11.04
C ALA A 325 4.27 -6.73 -11.74
N GLY A 326 5.59 -6.46 -11.74
CA GLY A 326 6.60 -7.35 -12.30
C GLY A 326 6.60 -8.73 -11.65
N VAL A 327 6.58 -8.79 -10.30
CA VAL A 327 6.48 -10.06 -9.57
C VAL A 327 5.18 -10.79 -9.93
N SER A 328 4.05 -10.08 -9.90
CA SER A 328 2.74 -10.67 -10.15
C SER A 328 2.62 -11.20 -11.58
N CYS A 329 3.14 -10.48 -12.57
CA CYS A 329 3.16 -10.90 -13.97
C CYS A 329 3.86 -12.24 -14.15
N VAL A 330 5.10 -12.37 -13.67
CA VAL A 330 5.85 -13.63 -13.81
C VAL A 330 5.15 -14.75 -13.06
N THR A 331 4.59 -14.46 -11.90
CA THR A 331 3.95 -15.48 -11.08
C THR A 331 2.63 -15.97 -11.69
N VAL A 332 1.82 -15.08 -12.29
CA VAL A 332 0.63 -15.48 -13.05
C VAL A 332 1.04 -16.33 -14.26
N ALA A 333 2.02 -15.91 -15.05
CA ALA A 333 2.49 -16.67 -16.21
C ALA A 333 2.98 -18.07 -15.84
N ALA A 334 3.77 -18.18 -14.77
CA ALA A 334 4.21 -19.47 -14.24
C ALA A 334 3.05 -20.33 -13.72
N SER A 335 2.04 -19.71 -13.09
CA SER A 335 0.85 -20.44 -12.63
C SER A 335 0.06 -21.00 -13.81
N MET A 336 -0.13 -20.21 -14.88
CA MET A 336 -0.79 -20.66 -16.10
C MET A 336 -0.08 -21.87 -16.73
N SER A 337 1.25 -21.80 -16.84
CA SER A 337 2.07 -22.89 -17.38
C SER A 337 2.05 -24.13 -16.49
N ASN A 338 2.35 -23.98 -15.19
CA ASN A 338 2.50 -25.13 -14.29
C ASN A 338 1.19 -25.79 -13.89
N ARG A 339 0.06 -25.05 -13.87
CA ARG A 339 -1.22 -25.55 -13.36
C ARG A 339 -2.23 -25.85 -14.45
N LEU A 340 -2.29 -24.98 -15.45
CA LEU A 340 -3.29 -25.11 -16.50
C LEU A 340 -2.69 -25.70 -17.77
N HIS A 341 -1.38 -25.96 -17.78
CA HIS A 341 -0.64 -26.42 -18.96
C HIS A 341 -0.86 -25.49 -20.16
N ILE A 342 -1.06 -24.19 -19.89
CA ILE A 342 -1.23 -23.15 -20.91
C ILE A 342 0.12 -22.48 -21.10
N ASP A 343 0.62 -22.47 -22.34
CA ASP A 343 1.91 -21.83 -22.64
C ASP A 343 1.87 -20.34 -22.23
N PRO A 344 2.94 -19.82 -21.59
CA PRO A 344 3.02 -18.40 -21.22
C PRO A 344 2.78 -17.41 -22.36
N SER A 345 3.06 -17.83 -23.60
CA SER A 345 2.86 -17.06 -24.84
C SER A 345 1.44 -17.12 -25.39
N GLU A 346 0.56 -17.95 -24.83
CA GLU A 346 -0.82 -18.05 -25.30
C GLU A 346 -1.71 -16.89 -24.82
N LYS A 347 -2.73 -16.58 -25.62
CA LYS A 347 -3.72 -15.52 -25.34
C LYS A 347 -4.38 -15.61 -23.96
N PRO A 348 -4.75 -16.79 -23.42
CA PRO A 348 -5.33 -16.89 -22.09
C PRO A 348 -4.38 -16.38 -21.00
N THR A 349 -3.07 -16.68 -21.08
CA THR A 349 -2.09 -16.18 -20.12
C THR A 349 -2.06 -14.66 -20.10
N PHE A 350 -1.99 -14.02 -21.27
CA PHE A 350 -2.06 -12.56 -21.36
C PHE A 350 -3.37 -12.00 -20.83
N PHE A 351 -4.51 -12.66 -21.08
CA PHE A 351 -5.80 -12.24 -20.54
C PHE A 351 -5.78 -12.21 -19.00
N PHE A 352 -5.30 -13.26 -18.36
CA PHE A 352 -5.22 -13.33 -16.89
C PHE A 352 -4.20 -12.35 -16.31
N MET A 353 -3.03 -12.20 -16.92
CA MET A 353 -2.05 -11.18 -16.51
C MET A 353 -2.65 -9.78 -16.55
N ASN A 354 -3.41 -9.47 -17.60
CA ASN A 354 -4.09 -8.19 -17.72
C ASN A 354 -5.19 -7.99 -16.68
N LEU A 355 -6.02 -9.00 -16.47
CA LEU A 355 -7.12 -8.94 -15.51
C LEU A 355 -6.60 -8.78 -14.07
N LEU A 356 -5.58 -9.55 -13.70
CA LEU A 356 -5.09 -9.64 -12.33
C LEU A 356 -4.03 -8.59 -12.00
N VAL A 357 -3.23 -8.15 -12.98
CA VAL A 357 -2.12 -7.21 -12.78
C VAL A 357 -2.35 -5.90 -13.50
N GLY A 358 -2.63 -5.97 -14.81
CA GLY A 358 -2.79 -4.78 -15.66
C GLY A 358 -3.92 -3.85 -15.20
N ALA A 359 -5.12 -4.38 -14.95
CA ALA A 359 -6.28 -3.58 -14.57
C ALA A 359 -6.13 -2.93 -13.17
N PRO A 360 -5.67 -3.64 -12.11
CA PRO A 360 -5.42 -3.00 -10.83
C PRO A 360 -4.27 -1.99 -10.88
N LEU A 361 -3.18 -2.26 -11.60
CA LEU A 361 -2.07 -1.32 -11.79
C LEU A 361 -2.50 -0.07 -12.55
N GLY A 362 -3.22 -0.25 -13.67
CA GLY A 362 -3.74 0.85 -14.47
C GLY A 362 -4.71 1.71 -13.68
N SER A 363 -5.57 1.09 -12.86
CA SER A 363 -6.46 1.82 -11.95
C SER A 363 -5.68 2.61 -10.90
N PHE A 364 -4.66 2.00 -10.28
CA PHE A 364 -3.79 2.66 -9.31
C PHE A 364 -3.09 3.88 -9.90
N MET A 365 -2.47 3.72 -11.08
CA MET A 365 -1.77 4.80 -11.78
C MET A 365 -2.74 5.90 -12.23
N ALA A 366 -3.88 5.52 -12.80
CA ALA A 366 -4.87 6.49 -13.26
C ALA A 366 -5.38 7.37 -12.13
N VAL A 367 -5.76 6.77 -11.00
CA VAL A 367 -6.28 7.56 -9.87
C VAL A 367 -5.16 8.37 -9.21
N GLY A 368 -3.95 7.82 -9.09
CA GLY A 368 -2.80 8.53 -8.53
C GLY A 368 -2.42 9.78 -9.35
N VAL A 369 -2.21 9.60 -10.66
CA VAL A 369 -1.82 10.67 -11.58
C VAL A 369 -2.93 11.72 -11.70
N TRP A 370 -4.19 11.28 -11.86
CA TRP A 370 -5.31 12.22 -11.95
C TRP A 370 -5.42 13.13 -10.73
N ARG A 371 -5.28 12.57 -9.51
CA ARG A 371 -5.38 13.36 -8.26
C ARG A 371 -4.27 14.39 -8.17
N GLN A 372 -3.06 14.00 -8.56
CA GLN A 372 -1.93 14.89 -8.57
C GLN A 372 -2.14 16.05 -9.54
N GLU A 373 -2.53 15.78 -10.78
CA GLU A 373 -2.73 16.83 -11.81
C GLU A 373 -3.90 17.76 -11.48
N ARG A 374 -4.95 17.21 -10.89
CA ARG A 374 -6.13 17.99 -10.53
C ARG A 374 -5.85 19.01 -9.43
N HIS A 375 -4.93 18.70 -8.53
CA HIS A 375 -4.65 19.50 -7.33
C HIS A 375 -3.25 20.14 -7.30
N GLY A 376 -2.37 19.79 -8.24
CA GLY A 376 -1.07 20.41 -8.40
C GLY A 376 -1.16 21.78 -9.06
N ASN A 377 -0.29 22.72 -8.68
CA ASN A 377 -0.12 24.01 -9.38
C ASN A 377 1.10 24.01 -10.31
N SER A 378 1.48 22.85 -10.86
CA SER A 378 2.62 22.72 -11.75
C SER A 378 2.32 23.27 -13.15
N SER A 379 3.28 24.01 -13.70
CA SER A 379 3.30 24.37 -15.12
C SER A 379 3.29 23.12 -16.02
N PHE A 380 2.86 23.26 -17.27
CA PHE A 380 2.79 22.13 -18.23
C PHE A 380 4.14 21.41 -18.37
N ALA A 381 5.24 22.14 -18.60
CA ALA A 381 6.57 21.56 -18.76
C ALA A 381 7.03 20.74 -17.55
N ARG A 382 6.88 21.26 -16.32
CA ARG A 382 7.26 20.53 -15.10
C ARG A 382 6.46 19.25 -14.94
N SER A 383 5.20 19.30 -15.32
CA SER A 383 4.26 18.20 -15.18
C SER A 383 4.49 17.09 -16.22
N LEU A 384 4.93 17.45 -17.43
CA LEU A 384 5.39 16.49 -18.44
C LEU A 384 6.68 15.78 -18.00
N ALA A 385 7.67 16.53 -17.46
CA ALA A 385 8.88 15.94 -16.90
C ALA A 385 8.56 14.99 -15.73
N ASP A 386 7.62 15.39 -14.88
CA ASP A 386 7.09 14.58 -13.79
C ASP A 386 6.42 13.28 -14.31
N ALA A 387 5.64 13.35 -15.39
CA ALA A 387 5.03 12.18 -16.02
C ALA A 387 6.11 11.24 -16.58
N ALA A 388 7.09 11.77 -17.32
CA ALA A 388 8.21 11.00 -17.87
C ALA A 388 9.01 10.29 -16.76
N ALA A 389 9.31 10.97 -15.66
CA ALA A 389 9.98 10.34 -14.51
C ALA A 389 9.17 9.16 -13.94
N ARG A 390 7.84 9.28 -13.88
CA ARG A 390 6.96 8.19 -13.42
C ARG A 390 6.90 7.02 -14.39
N VAL A 391 6.92 7.27 -15.70
CA VAL A 391 7.05 6.22 -16.72
C VAL A 391 8.33 5.41 -16.48
N MET A 392 9.47 6.10 -16.33
CA MET A 392 10.76 5.44 -16.10
C MET A 392 10.79 4.64 -14.79
N LEU A 393 10.25 5.21 -13.71
CA LEU A 393 10.16 4.53 -12.42
C LEU A 393 9.23 3.31 -12.46
N LEU A 394 8.12 3.39 -13.19
CA LEU A 394 7.19 2.28 -13.34
C LEU A 394 7.86 1.14 -14.12
N ALA A 395 8.49 1.46 -15.26
CA ALA A 395 9.21 0.48 -16.08
C ALA A 395 10.35 -0.18 -15.30
N LEU A 396 11.17 0.62 -14.61
CA LEU A 396 12.23 0.12 -13.73
C LEU A 396 11.65 -0.79 -12.65
N GLY A 397 10.54 -0.41 -12.04
CA GLY A 397 9.84 -1.23 -11.06
C GLY A 397 9.43 -2.58 -11.64
N VAL A 398 8.78 -2.61 -12.80
CA VAL A 398 8.35 -3.86 -13.47
C VAL A 398 9.54 -4.78 -13.77
N ILE A 399 10.65 -4.21 -14.28
CA ILE A 399 11.88 -4.96 -14.55
C ILE A 399 12.48 -5.53 -13.25
N VAL A 400 12.60 -4.72 -12.21
CA VAL A 400 13.14 -5.18 -10.91
C VAL A 400 12.22 -6.24 -10.32
N GLY A 401 10.91 -6.05 -10.39
CA GLY A 401 9.91 -6.99 -9.89
C GLY A 401 9.96 -8.35 -10.58
N SER A 402 10.06 -8.38 -11.91
CA SER A 402 10.15 -9.66 -12.64
C SER A 402 11.41 -10.44 -12.29
N ARG A 403 12.49 -9.76 -11.92
CA ARG A 403 13.74 -10.38 -11.43
C ARG A 403 13.69 -10.80 -9.97
N LEU A 404 12.85 -10.14 -9.15
CA LEU A 404 12.64 -10.47 -7.74
C LEU A 404 11.62 -11.60 -7.51
N THR A 405 11.06 -12.17 -8.58
CA THR A 405 10.14 -13.29 -8.40
C THR A 405 10.92 -14.53 -7.91
N PRO A 406 10.46 -15.25 -6.87
CA PRO A 406 11.18 -16.41 -6.33
C PRO A 406 11.12 -17.65 -7.21
N LEU A 407 10.42 -17.56 -8.34
CA LEU A 407 10.27 -18.65 -9.30
C LEU A 407 11.45 -18.81 -10.26
N THR A 408 12.24 -17.76 -10.45
CA THR A 408 13.41 -17.79 -11.33
C THR A 408 14.59 -18.64 -10.82
N PRO A 409 14.86 -18.81 -9.50
CA PRO A 409 15.99 -19.63 -9.04
C PRO A 409 15.80 -21.15 -9.06
N TYR A 410 14.62 -21.70 -9.39
CA TYR A 410 14.41 -23.17 -9.36
C TYR A 410 14.87 -23.93 -10.61
N GLY A 411 15.65 -23.32 -11.50
CA GLY A 411 16.79 -23.97 -12.17
C GLY A 411 16.63 -25.27 -12.97
N ARG A 412 15.44 -25.84 -13.16
CA ARG A 412 15.25 -27.04 -14.01
C ARG A 412 14.55 -26.79 -15.34
N VAL A 413 13.85 -25.67 -15.50
CA VAL A 413 13.23 -25.35 -16.81
C VAL A 413 14.12 -24.45 -17.67
N TYR A 414 15.22 -23.89 -17.13
CA TYR A 414 16.07 -22.94 -17.90
C TYR A 414 17.57 -23.21 -17.86
N ASN A 415 18.09 -24.19 -17.11
CA ASN A 415 19.54 -24.41 -17.08
C ASN A 415 20.13 -25.04 -18.37
N GLU A 416 19.32 -25.41 -19.36
CA GLU A 416 19.81 -25.74 -20.72
C GLU A 416 19.66 -24.58 -21.71
N ALA A 417 18.99 -23.48 -21.33
CA ALA A 417 18.97 -22.24 -22.08
C ALA A 417 19.83 -21.23 -21.33
N THR A 418 21.11 -21.20 -21.71
CA THR A 418 22.01 -20.04 -21.62
C THR A 418 21.35 -18.76 -21.11
N LEU A 419 21.95 -18.20 -20.05
CA LEU A 419 21.83 -16.84 -19.50
C LEU A 419 21.98 -15.72 -20.56
N THR A 420 21.25 -15.80 -21.66
CA THR A 420 20.86 -14.64 -22.42
C THR A 420 19.96 -13.84 -21.49
N LEU A 421 20.25 -12.55 -21.39
CA LEU A 421 19.47 -11.59 -20.62
C LEU A 421 18.05 -11.42 -21.14
N GLU A 422 17.48 -12.39 -21.86
CA GLU A 422 16.09 -12.35 -22.29
C GLU A 422 15.22 -12.19 -21.05
N PRO A 423 14.55 -11.04 -20.89
CA PRO A 423 13.66 -10.86 -19.79
C PRO A 423 12.59 -11.95 -19.87
N VAL A 424 12.25 -12.56 -18.75
CA VAL A 424 11.10 -13.48 -18.60
C VAL A 424 9.78 -12.82 -19.03
N LEU A 425 9.79 -11.50 -19.28
CA LEU A 425 8.71 -10.79 -19.95
C LEU A 425 8.99 -10.85 -21.45
N PRO A 426 8.08 -11.39 -22.28
CA PRO A 426 8.23 -11.55 -23.73
C PRO A 426 8.13 -10.20 -24.48
N TRP A 427 8.58 -9.10 -23.86
CA TRP A 427 8.39 -7.74 -24.33
C TRP A 427 9.75 -7.10 -24.56
N SER A 428 9.94 -6.52 -25.74
CA SER A 428 11.03 -5.56 -25.91
C SER A 428 10.92 -4.43 -24.87
N LEU A 429 12.06 -3.83 -24.53
CA LEU A 429 12.10 -2.62 -23.69
C LEU A 429 11.18 -1.52 -24.27
N GLY A 430 11.06 -1.45 -25.60
CA GLY A 430 10.15 -0.54 -26.30
C GLY A 430 8.68 -0.80 -25.94
N ALA A 431 8.23 -2.05 -25.99
CA ALA A 431 6.88 -2.44 -25.60
C ALA A 431 6.55 -2.06 -24.14
N LEU A 432 7.46 -2.35 -23.21
CA LEU A 432 7.30 -1.98 -21.79
C LEU A 432 7.19 -0.45 -21.61
N LEU A 433 8.06 0.31 -22.27
CA LEU A 433 8.06 1.78 -22.19
C LEU A 433 6.78 2.37 -22.79
N CYS A 434 6.36 1.93 -23.98
CA CYS A 434 5.07 2.29 -24.57
C CYS A 434 3.94 2.00 -23.59
N GLY A 435 4.01 0.86 -22.91
CA GLY A 435 3.10 0.49 -21.85
C GLY A 435 2.98 1.47 -20.71
N CYS A 436 4.13 1.80 -20.13
CA CYS A 436 4.22 2.73 -19.03
C CYS A 436 3.79 4.15 -19.46
N ILE A 437 4.13 4.56 -20.69
CA ILE A 437 3.68 5.83 -21.28
C ILE A 437 2.15 5.87 -21.35
N THR A 438 1.48 4.82 -21.82
CA THR A 438 0.02 4.82 -21.89
C THR A 438 -0.60 4.84 -20.48
N LEU A 439 -0.08 4.06 -19.53
CA LEU A 439 -0.57 4.01 -18.14
C LEU A 439 -0.43 5.34 -17.38
N VAL A 440 0.61 6.13 -17.67
CA VAL A 440 0.87 7.42 -16.99
C VAL A 440 0.34 8.60 -17.80
N GLY A 441 0.61 8.61 -19.10
CA GLY A 441 0.35 9.70 -20.03
C GLY A 441 -1.14 9.93 -20.30
N TRP A 442 -1.92 8.87 -20.46
CA TRP A 442 -3.37 9.00 -20.69
C TRP A 442 -4.08 9.65 -19.49
N PRO A 443 -3.92 9.17 -18.24
CA PRO A 443 -4.52 9.83 -17.08
C PRO A 443 -4.02 11.26 -16.86
N HIS A 444 -2.75 11.51 -17.18
CA HIS A 444 -2.14 12.83 -17.10
C HIS A 444 -2.83 13.82 -18.06
N LEU A 445 -2.93 13.46 -19.35
CA LEU A 445 -3.57 14.27 -20.38
C LEU A 445 -5.06 14.48 -20.06
N ALA A 446 -5.77 13.40 -19.72
CA ALA A 446 -7.19 13.45 -19.39
C ALA A 446 -7.47 14.37 -18.19
N ALA A 447 -6.67 14.31 -17.13
CA ALA A 447 -6.81 15.19 -15.97
C ALA A 447 -6.60 16.66 -16.31
N ARG A 448 -5.66 16.97 -17.22
CA ARG A 448 -5.38 18.34 -17.68
C ARG A 448 -6.51 18.89 -18.56
N VAL A 449 -6.94 18.13 -19.55
CA VAL A 449 -8.08 18.50 -20.40
C VAL A 449 -9.31 18.77 -19.53
N LEU A 450 -9.58 17.89 -18.56
CA LEU A 450 -10.70 18.06 -17.64
C LEU A 450 -10.55 19.32 -16.76
N ARG A 451 -9.34 19.65 -16.32
CA ARG A 451 -9.08 20.88 -15.56
C ARG A 451 -9.34 22.14 -16.39
N LEU A 452 -9.06 22.11 -17.69
CA LEU A 452 -9.37 23.22 -18.61
C LEU A 452 -10.88 23.38 -18.82
N ILE A 453 -11.58 22.26 -19.06
CA ILE A 453 -13.04 22.26 -19.31
C ILE A 453 -13.82 22.57 -18.02
N ARG A 454 -13.36 22.05 -16.87
CA ARG A 454 -14.02 22.20 -15.57
C ARG A 454 -13.00 22.65 -14.53
N PRO A 455 -12.71 23.96 -14.44
CA PRO A 455 -11.72 24.46 -13.48
C PRO A 455 -12.13 24.18 -12.03
N GLN A 456 -13.42 24.27 -11.71
CA GLN A 456 -13.93 24.02 -10.37
C GLN A 456 -13.96 22.53 -10.03
N ALA A 457 -13.36 22.18 -8.89
CA ALA A 457 -13.32 20.82 -8.38
C ALA A 457 -14.67 20.46 -7.72
N GLY A 458 -15.70 20.28 -8.56
CA GLY A 458 -16.98 19.75 -8.12
C GLY A 458 -16.88 18.26 -7.77
N PRO A 459 -17.89 17.71 -7.05
CA PRO A 459 -18.01 16.28 -6.76
C PRO A 459 -18.34 15.44 -8.00
N ALA A 460 -17.95 15.90 -9.21
CA ALA A 460 -17.91 15.09 -10.42
C ALA A 460 -17.02 13.88 -10.10
N GLY A 461 -17.54 12.77 -9.61
CA GLY A 461 -18.85 12.19 -9.87
C GLY A 461 -18.41 10.89 -10.48
N TRP A 462 -18.44 9.83 -9.68
CA TRP A 462 -18.09 8.45 -10.02
C TRP A 462 -18.24 8.07 -11.51
N LEU A 463 -19.25 8.61 -12.23
CA LEU A 463 -19.44 8.54 -13.68
C LEU A 463 -18.24 8.94 -14.55
N PHE A 464 -17.36 9.86 -14.12
CA PHE A 464 -16.17 10.25 -14.90
C PHE A 464 -14.95 9.39 -14.58
N TRP A 465 -14.95 8.76 -13.41
CA TRP A 465 -13.88 7.89 -12.96
C TRP A 465 -13.92 6.54 -13.63
N TRP A 466 -15.12 6.00 -13.82
CA TRP A 466 -15.30 4.71 -14.48
C TRP A 466 -14.71 4.70 -15.89
N PRO A 467 -15.04 5.64 -16.80
CA PRO A 467 -14.41 5.70 -18.11
C PRO A 467 -12.89 5.84 -18.03
N LEU A 468 -12.36 6.65 -17.10
CA LEU A 468 -10.91 6.83 -16.96
C LEU A 468 -10.21 5.56 -16.45
N THR A 469 -10.77 4.89 -15.44
CA THR A 469 -10.21 3.64 -14.91
C THR A 469 -10.42 2.48 -15.87
N LEU A 470 -11.58 2.42 -16.53
CA LEU A 470 -11.86 1.44 -17.58
C LEU A 470 -10.89 1.66 -18.72
N THR A 471 -10.79 2.85 -19.30
CA THR A 471 -9.84 3.15 -20.40
C THR A 471 -8.39 2.97 -19.99
N ALA A 472 -7.99 3.29 -18.76
CA ALA A 472 -6.65 3.00 -18.27
C ALA A 472 -6.41 1.49 -18.07
N ALA A 473 -7.43 0.75 -17.63
CA ALA A 473 -7.39 -0.70 -17.55
C ALA A 473 -7.39 -1.34 -18.94
N THR A 474 -8.15 -0.82 -19.92
CA THR A 474 -8.14 -1.26 -21.32
C THR A 474 -6.85 -0.86 -22.03
N ALA A 475 -6.26 0.27 -21.67
CA ALA A 475 -4.96 0.69 -22.15
C ALA A 475 -3.85 -0.20 -21.58
N GLY A 476 -3.88 -0.49 -20.27
CA GLY A 476 -3.04 -1.52 -19.66
C GLY A 476 -3.26 -2.88 -20.33
N PHE A 477 -4.52 -3.22 -20.61
CA PHE A 477 -4.92 -4.41 -21.36
C PHE A 477 -4.25 -4.46 -22.72
N ALA A 478 -4.33 -3.37 -23.48
CA ALA A 478 -3.77 -3.31 -24.81
C ALA A 478 -2.24 -3.40 -24.82
N VAL A 479 -1.61 -2.87 -23.77
CA VAL A 479 -0.16 -2.86 -23.61
C VAL A 479 0.39 -4.26 -23.37
N PHE A 480 -0.22 -5.06 -22.47
CA PHE A 480 0.28 -6.41 -22.20
C PHE A 480 -0.33 -7.47 -23.12
N TYR A 481 -1.38 -7.15 -23.89
CA TYR A 481 -2.01 -8.07 -24.83
C TYR A 481 -1.59 -7.87 -26.30
N PHE A 482 -1.57 -6.64 -26.83
CA PHE A 482 -1.34 -6.42 -28.26
C PHE A 482 0.13 -6.27 -28.65
N LEU A 483 0.98 -5.66 -27.82
CA LEU A 483 2.41 -5.52 -28.12
C LEU A 483 3.14 -6.88 -28.30
N PRO A 484 2.88 -7.91 -27.47
CA PRO A 484 3.51 -9.22 -27.65
C PRO A 484 2.99 -9.94 -28.90
N LEU A 485 1.69 -9.76 -29.19
CA LEU A 485 1.05 -10.27 -30.38
C LEU A 485 1.64 -9.66 -31.67
N LEU A 486 1.98 -8.37 -31.63
CA LEU A 486 2.67 -7.70 -32.73
C LEU A 486 4.10 -8.23 -32.92
N GLU A 487 4.85 -8.44 -31.83
CA GLU A 487 6.19 -9.02 -31.89
C GLU A 487 6.19 -10.46 -32.44
N MET A 488 5.21 -11.29 -32.04
CA MET A 488 5.06 -12.66 -32.58
C MET A 488 4.70 -12.70 -34.07
N THR A 489 4.07 -11.65 -34.62
CA THR A 489 3.75 -11.57 -36.05
C THR A 489 4.92 -11.13 -36.93
N PHE A 490 5.99 -10.58 -36.36
CA PHE A 490 7.20 -10.34 -37.14
C PHE A 490 7.99 -11.64 -37.19
N PRO A 491 8.17 -12.26 -38.38
CA PRO A 491 9.00 -13.45 -38.49
C PRO A 491 10.36 -13.13 -37.91
N ALA A 492 10.85 -13.99 -37.01
CA ALA A 492 12.19 -13.88 -36.47
C ALA A 492 13.13 -13.63 -37.66
N VAL A 493 13.84 -12.50 -37.65
CA VAL A 493 14.87 -12.24 -38.65
C VAL A 493 15.78 -13.45 -38.57
N PRO A 494 15.89 -14.26 -39.64
CA PRO A 494 16.65 -15.50 -39.57
C PRO A 494 18.02 -15.15 -39.05
N ALA A 495 18.39 -15.74 -37.92
CA ALA A 495 19.67 -15.50 -37.30
C ALA A 495 20.73 -15.80 -38.37
N VAL A 496 21.42 -14.75 -38.84
CA VAL A 496 22.55 -14.87 -39.76
C VAL A 496 23.65 -15.58 -38.99
N THR A 497 23.56 -16.91 -38.93
CA THR A 497 24.41 -17.77 -38.10
C THR A 497 25.12 -18.85 -38.91
N GLU A 498 25.13 -18.76 -40.23
CA GLU A 498 25.93 -19.64 -41.07
C GLU A 498 26.65 -18.82 -42.15
N GLY A 499 27.98 -18.71 -42.04
CA GLY A 499 28.82 -18.30 -43.18
C GLY A 499 29.99 -17.36 -42.94
N LEU A 500 30.33 -16.98 -41.70
CA LEU A 500 31.45 -16.05 -41.44
C LEU A 500 32.45 -16.57 -40.41
N PHE A 501 32.93 -17.81 -40.56
CA PHE A 501 34.32 -18.15 -40.22
C PHE A 501 34.74 -19.35 -41.10
N PRO A 502 35.77 -19.23 -41.96
CA PRO A 502 36.29 -20.34 -42.77
C PRO A 502 37.05 -21.37 -41.93
#